data_AF-A0A2E4X1U2-F1
#
_entry.id   AF-A0A2E4X1U2-F1
#
_cell.length_a   1.000
_cell.length_b   1.000
_cell.length_c   1.000
_cell.angle_alpha   90.00
_cell.angle_beta   90.00
_cell.angle_gamma   90.00
#
_symmetry.space_group_name_H-M   'P 1'
#
loop_
_entity.id
_entity.type
_entity.pdbx_description
1 polymer ?
#
loop_
_entity_poly.entity_id
_entity_poly.type
_entity_poly.pdbx_seq_one_letter_code
_entity_poly.pdbx_strand_id
1 'polypeptide(L)'
;RFEPSGFTGNQDLPQAQSVLDYMFRWMEMKFGDNARAALGEQPMQLDLPGAGVDGLRPAPQASSLSPEVSHADGQTCSNCGTLTIPNGGCHVCPACGTTTGCG
;
A
#
# COMPACT_ATOMS: atom_id res chain seq x y z
N ARG A 1 -18.53 -3.17 -3.10
CA ARG A 1 -17.44 -3.71 -3.94
C ARG A 1 -16.47 -2.59 -4.22
N PHE A 2 -15.28 -2.64 -3.64
CA PHE A 2 -14.08 -1.96 -4.09
C PHE A 2 -12.93 -2.69 -3.41
N GLU A 3 -12.67 -3.88 -3.93
CA GLU A 3 -11.38 -4.57 -3.94
C GLU A 3 -11.33 -5.32 -5.29
N PRO A 4 -10.23 -5.26 -6.06
CA PRO A 4 -8.94 -4.65 -5.73
C PRO A 4 -8.71 -3.24 -6.31
N SER A 5 -9.57 -2.74 -7.20
CA SER A 5 -9.57 -1.38 -7.76
C SER A 5 -10.70 -1.29 -8.78
N GLY A 6 -11.27 -0.10 -9.01
CA GLY A 6 -12.35 0.05 -9.96
C GLY A 6 -12.67 1.50 -10.32
N PHE A 7 -13.63 1.67 -11.22
CA PHE A 7 -14.15 2.99 -11.58
C PHE A 7 -15.14 3.47 -10.52
N THR A 8 -14.89 4.66 -9.97
CA THR A 8 -15.84 5.31 -9.07
C THR A 8 -16.88 6.06 -9.90
N GLY A 9 -18.07 6.30 -9.33
CA GLY A 9 -19.09 7.14 -9.98
C GLY A 9 -18.81 8.64 -9.92
N ASN A 10 -17.68 9.04 -9.34
CA ASN A 10 -17.28 10.43 -9.18
C ASN A 10 -16.34 10.82 -10.33
N GLN A 11 -16.74 11.81 -11.14
CA GLN A 11 -15.99 12.28 -12.31
C GLN A 11 -14.66 12.93 -11.92
N ASP A 12 -14.57 13.49 -10.71
CA ASP A 12 -13.36 14.12 -10.23
C ASP A 12 -12.34 13.08 -9.70
N LEU A 13 -12.80 11.86 -9.36
CA LEU A 13 -11.97 10.75 -8.85
C LEU A 13 -12.35 9.43 -9.55
N PRO A 14 -12.16 9.31 -10.87
CA PRO A 14 -12.74 8.23 -11.66
C PRO A 14 -12.17 6.86 -11.32
N GLN A 15 -10.98 6.77 -10.73
CA GLN A 15 -10.36 5.50 -10.32
C GLN A 15 -9.77 5.64 -8.92
N ALA A 16 -10.11 4.70 -8.05
CA ALA A 16 -9.55 4.57 -6.70
C ALA A 16 -9.04 3.14 -6.46
N GLN A 17 -7.88 3.05 -5.82
CA GLN A 17 -7.23 1.77 -5.53
C GLN A 17 -7.77 1.09 -4.26
N SER A 18 -8.38 1.87 -3.38
CA SER A 18 -9.07 1.38 -2.19
C SER A 18 -10.15 2.36 -1.74
N VAL A 19 -10.97 1.94 -0.78
CA VAL A 19 -11.96 2.83 -0.15
C VAL A 19 -11.27 3.99 0.58
N LEU A 20 -10.15 3.74 1.24
CA LEU A 20 -9.38 4.76 1.95
C LEU A 20 -8.77 5.78 1.00
N ASP A 21 -8.17 5.32 -0.11
CA ASP A 21 -7.64 6.19 -1.18
C ASP A 21 -8.72 7.16 -1.69
N TYR A 22 -9.92 6.65 -1.93
CA TYR A 22 -11.05 7.49 -2.32
C TYR A 22 -11.43 8.52 -1.26
N MET A 23 -11.52 8.10 0.01
CA MET A 23 -11.91 8.99 1.12
C MET A 23 -10.93 10.15 1.30
N PHE A 24 -9.62 9.87 1.31
CA PHE A 24 -8.61 10.91 1.51
C PHE A 24 -8.55 11.88 0.33
N ARG A 25 -8.54 11.38 -0.91
CA ARG A 25 -8.54 12.24 -2.11
C ARG A 25 -9.80 13.09 -2.20
N TRP A 26 -10.95 12.56 -1.78
CA TRP A 26 -12.19 13.33 -1.73
C TRP A 26 -12.18 14.40 -0.62
N MET A 27 -11.63 14.08 0.56
CA MET A 27 -11.48 15.06 1.64
C MET A 27 -10.52 16.18 1.27
N GLU A 28 -9.40 15.87 0.62
CA GLU A 28 -8.46 16.86 0.10
C GLU A 28 -9.13 17.78 -0.93
N MET A 29 -9.93 17.25 -1.84
CA MET A 29 -10.66 18.05 -2.81
C MET A 29 -11.73 18.95 -2.15
N LYS A 30 -12.41 18.46 -1.11
CA LYS A 30 -13.48 19.23 -0.46
C LYS A 30 -13.00 20.22 0.58
N PHE A 31 -11.89 19.94 1.25
CA PHE A 31 -11.45 20.67 2.44
C PHE A 31 -9.98 21.07 2.39
N GLY A 32 -9.20 20.60 1.40
CA GLY A 32 -7.76 20.80 1.31
C GLY A 32 -7.36 22.27 1.22
N ASP A 33 -8.10 23.12 0.52
CA ASP A 33 -7.76 24.55 0.44
C ASP A 33 -7.87 25.24 1.81
N ASN A 34 -8.90 24.88 2.60
CA ASN A 34 -9.09 25.40 3.95
C ASN A 34 -8.06 24.81 4.93
N ALA A 35 -7.74 23.53 4.78
CA ALA A 35 -6.72 22.86 5.58
C ALA A 35 -5.34 23.48 5.33
N ARG A 36 -4.97 23.72 4.07
CA ARG A 36 -3.68 24.33 3.67
C ARG A 36 -3.57 25.78 4.13
N ALA A 37 -4.65 26.55 4.02
CA ALA A 37 -4.71 27.92 4.52
C ALA A 37 -4.60 28.00 6.05
N ALA A 38 -5.16 27.03 6.77
CA ALA A 38 -5.14 26.98 8.24
C ALA A 38 -3.79 26.48 8.81
N LEU A 39 -3.11 25.57 8.10
CA LEU A 39 -1.90 24.91 8.59
C LEU A 39 -0.59 25.53 8.06
N GLY A 40 -0.66 26.43 7.08
CA GLY A 40 0.54 27.13 6.58
C GLY A 40 1.54 26.19 5.90
N GLU A 41 1.05 25.18 5.18
CA GLU A 41 1.89 24.12 4.64
C GLU A 41 2.38 24.42 3.22
N GLN A 42 3.67 24.75 3.14
CA GLN A 42 4.52 24.55 1.97
C GLN A 42 4.54 23.05 1.66
N PRO A 43 4.52 22.61 0.39
CA PRO A 43 4.55 21.20 0.05
C PRO A 43 5.76 20.57 0.72
N MET A 44 5.51 19.63 1.64
CA MET A 44 6.57 18.81 2.21
C MET A 44 7.06 17.89 1.10
N GLN A 45 8.02 18.40 0.34
CA GLN A 45 8.66 17.70 -0.76
C GLN A 45 9.49 16.60 -0.12
N LEU A 46 8.86 15.45 0.05
CA LEU A 46 9.51 14.26 0.56
C LEU A 46 10.55 13.86 -0.49
N ASP A 47 11.81 14.23 -0.24
CA ASP A 47 12.97 13.85 -1.05
C ASP A 47 13.20 12.34 -0.86
N LEU A 48 12.29 11.54 -1.41
CA LEU A 48 12.49 10.13 -1.62
C LEU A 48 13.39 10.03 -2.85
N PRO A 49 14.63 9.52 -2.74
CA PRO A 49 15.44 9.25 -3.91
C PRO A 49 14.69 8.23 -4.79
N GLY A 50 14.03 8.74 -5.85
CA GLY A 50 13.26 7.96 -6.82
C GLY A 50 11.77 8.30 -6.98
N ALA A 51 11.20 9.24 -6.22
CA ALA A 51 9.79 9.64 -6.38
C ALA A 51 9.65 11.00 -7.07
N GLY A 52 10.07 11.08 -8.33
CA GLY A 52 9.72 12.20 -9.21
C GLY A 52 8.24 12.12 -9.57
N VAL A 53 7.39 12.90 -8.90
CA VAL A 53 6.00 13.12 -9.31
C VAL A 53 5.91 14.31 -10.26
N ASP A 54 6.66 14.24 -11.36
CA ASP A 54 6.44 15.11 -12.52
C ASP A 54 5.53 14.40 -13.51
N GLY A 55 4.22 14.66 -13.36
CA GLY A 55 3.26 14.53 -14.45
C GLY A 55 2.91 13.11 -14.87
N LEU A 56 1.62 12.94 -15.18
CA LEU A 56 1.10 11.79 -15.91
C LEU A 56 1.96 11.51 -17.16
N ARG A 57 2.82 10.48 -17.08
CA ARG A 57 3.32 9.80 -18.28
C ARG A 57 3.48 8.31 -17.96
N PRO A 58 2.84 7.39 -18.70
CA PRO A 58 3.06 5.98 -18.49
C PRO A 58 4.50 5.65 -18.90
N ALA A 59 5.33 5.27 -17.93
CA ALA A 59 6.69 4.82 -18.20
C ALA A 59 6.64 3.48 -18.95
N PRO A 60 7.42 3.30 -20.05
CA PRO A 60 7.54 2.01 -20.69
C PRO A 60 8.34 1.06 -19.78
N GLN A 61 8.00 -0.22 -19.91
CA GLN A 61 8.45 -1.34 -19.10
C GLN A 61 9.96 -1.34 -18.84
N ALA A 62 10.35 -1.25 -17.57
CA ALA A 62 11.70 -1.56 -17.13
C ALA A 62 11.71 -2.99 -16.60
N SER A 63 12.53 -3.79 -17.27
CA SER A 63 12.77 -5.21 -17.09
C SER A 63 13.01 -5.64 -15.65
N SER A 64 12.60 -6.88 -15.39
CA SER A 64 12.83 -7.67 -14.19
C SER A 64 14.23 -7.48 -13.60
N LEU A 65 14.26 -6.94 -12.38
CA LEU A 65 15.31 -7.21 -11.41
C LEU A 65 14.59 -7.69 -10.16
N SER A 66 14.47 -9.01 -10.03
CA SER A 66 14.06 -9.62 -8.76
C SER A 66 15.07 -9.20 -7.69
N PRO A 67 14.67 -8.50 -6.61
CA PRO A 67 15.46 -8.62 -5.41
C PRO A 67 15.29 -10.07 -4.97
N GLU A 68 16.37 -10.86 -5.06
CA GLU A 68 16.48 -12.09 -4.30
C GLU A 68 16.49 -11.67 -2.82
N VAL A 69 15.28 -11.47 -2.28
CA VAL A 69 15.08 -11.27 -0.85
C VAL A 69 15.44 -12.61 -0.23
N SER A 70 16.60 -12.68 0.40
CA SER A 70 16.90 -13.74 1.35
C SER A 70 15.86 -13.68 2.45
N HIS A 71 14.84 -14.52 2.32
CA HIS A 71 13.74 -14.66 3.27
C HIS A 71 14.27 -15.34 4.53
N ALA A 72 14.94 -14.57 5.39
CA ALA A 72 15.35 -15.02 6.71
C ALA A 72 14.19 -14.85 7.71
N ASP A 73 13.71 -16.00 8.20
CA ASP A 73 13.05 -16.25 9.49
C ASP A 73 11.57 -15.87 9.69
N GLY A 74 10.79 -15.73 8.61
CA GLY A 74 9.33 -15.80 8.70
C GLY A 74 8.68 -16.14 7.37
N GLN A 75 8.14 -17.35 7.25
CA GLN A 75 7.27 -17.66 6.11
C GLN A 75 6.00 -16.83 6.22
N THR A 76 5.52 -16.28 5.09
CA THR A 76 4.20 -15.66 5.05
C THR A 76 3.13 -16.75 5.19
N CYS A 77 2.08 -16.46 5.96
CA CYS A 77 0.98 -17.37 6.17
C CYS A 77 0.24 -17.61 4.85
N SER A 78 0.11 -18.87 4.41
CA SER A 78 -0.60 -19.19 3.17
C SER A 78 -2.11 -18.89 3.21
N ASN A 79 -2.68 -18.70 4.40
CA ASN A 79 -4.11 -18.42 4.59
C ASN A 79 -4.43 -16.92 4.58
N CYS A 80 -3.55 -16.06 5.13
CA CYS A 80 -3.84 -14.64 5.31
C CYS A 80 -2.68 -13.68 4.97
N GLY A 81 -1.52 -14.19 4.56
CA GLY A 81 -0.35 -13.40 4.17
C GLY A 81 0.47 -12.82 5.32
N THR A 82 -0.01 -12.86 6.56
CA THR A 82 0.75 -12.35 7.73
C THR A 82 2.01 -13.16 7.99
N LEU A 83 3.08 -12.49 8.43
CA LEU A 83 4.35 -13.12 8.80
C LEU A 83 4.14 -14.09 9.97
N THR A 84 4.54 -15.34 9.80
CA THR A 84 4.46 -16.36 10.87
C THR A 84 5.64 -16.25 11.82
N ILE A 85 5.42 -16.63 13.08
CA ILE A 85 6.40 -16.56 14.17
C ILE A 85 6.75 -17.99 14.63
N PRO A 86 8.03 -18.32 14.82
CA PRO A 86 8.42 -19.64 15.33
C PRO A 86 7.87 -19.89 16.74
N ASN A 87 7.32 -21.08 16.96
CA ASN A 87 6.82 -21.61 18.23
C ASN A 87 7.30 -23.07 18.36
N GLY A 88 8.52 -23.23 18.87
CA GLY A 88 9.18 -24.54 18.95
C GLY A 88 9.48 -25.09 17.55
N GLY A 89 9.03 -26.32 17.28
CA GLY A 89 9.18 -26.97 15.97
C GLY A 89 8.21 -26.47 14.90
N CYS A 90 7.26 -25.57 15.21
CA CYS A 90 6.27 -25.05 14.28
C CYS A 90 6.44 -23.54 14.05
N HIS A 91 5.89 -23.02 12.95
CA HIS A 91 5.62 -21.60 12.75
C HIS A 91 4.13 -21.33 12.90
N VAL A 92 3.75 -20.29 13.65
CA VAL A 92 2.34 -19.95 13.95
C VAL A 92 2.01 -18.56 13.45
N CYS A 93 0.87 -18.42 12.79
CA CYS A 93 0.36 -17.13 12.37
C CYS A 93 -0.43 -16.44 13.50
N PRO A 94 -0.01 -15.24 13.98
CA PRO A 94 -0.72 -14.54 15.05
C PRO A 94 -2.07 -13.95 14.60
N ALA A 95 -2.29 -13.76 13.31
CA ALA A 95 -3.52 -13.16 12.78
C ALA A 95 -4.68 -14.16 12.61
N CYS A 96 -4.40 -15.42 12.23
CA CYS A 96 -5.44 -16.40 11.88
C CYS A 96 -5.23 -17.78 12.52
N GLY A 97 -4.14 -17.99 13.26
CA GLY A 97 -3.86 -19.24 13.97
C GLY A 97 -3.35 -20.40 13.11
N THR A 98 -3.13 -20.20 11.79
CA THR A 98 -2.56 -21.26 10.94
C THR A 98 -1.13 -21.61 11.38
N THR A 99 -0.86 -22.91 11.51
CA THR A 99 0.45 -23.45 11.89
C THR A 99 1.09 -24.24 10.75
N THR A 100 2.37 -24.00 10.46
CA THR A 100 3.11 -24.65 9.36
C THR A 100 4.47 -25.15 9.87
N GLY A 101 5.01 -26.21 9.26
CA GLY A 101 6.41 -26.61 9.47
C GLY A 101 6.70 -27.37 10.76
N CYS A 102 5.69 -27.92 11.44
CA CYS A 102 5.85 -28.73 12.65
C CYS A 102 6.69 -29.99 12.40
N GLY A 103 7.88 -30.07 13.01
CA GLY A 103 8.75 -31.24 13.06
C GLY A 103 9.08 -31.68 14.48
#